data_AF-A0A162N3L4-F1
#
_entry.id   AF-A0A162N3L4-F1
#
_cell.length_a   1.000
_cell.length_b   1.000
_cell.length_c   1.000
_cell.angle_alpha   90.00
_cell.angle_beta   90.00
_cell.angle_gamma   90.00
#
_symmetry.space_group_name_H-M   'P 1'
#
loop_
_entity.id
_entity.type
_entity.pdbx_description
1 polymer ?
#
loop_
_entity_poly.entity_id
_entity_poly.type
_entity_poly.pdbx_seq_one_letter_code
_entity_poly.pdbx_strand_id
1 'polypeptide(L)'
;MAMLNAVGACWSEFSLLLSSHLYRTFIRPKFEYGLAILPLKRTDTIQLEKIQDKCLRMIVGGHQTSSTTVLKHICHLPSMSFRADVLITKFCIRAHYLPSGCLLSLLHCHHSQSSSLVSLHHNTLLQSISIDLNVHSGKALKRHFETFRQFKTDQLCLLSTQVLFLACRPLLEVDPILFLPATRVECSRLIRWRMGWLPGTPKDCLCGTDHTSCCHLVLCSLVPAHLLACLPHLPDSSCNPIDAAITALPSSSTAPCPSYWIALLIILWHFDKLCNPDGDYTHETHFGTLWAGLS
;
A
#
# COMPACT_ATOMS: atom_id res chain seq x y z
N MET A 1 -0.75 -25.33 6.18
CA MET A 1 0.34 -24.78 5.34
C MET A 1 0.47 -25.45 3.97
N ALA A 2 0.03 -26.70 3.78
CA ALA A 2 0.12 -27.40 2.48
C ALA A 2 -0.82 -26.87 1.37
N MET A 3 -2.00 -26.35 1.71
CA MET A 3 -3.02 -26.01 0.69
C MET A 3 -2.71 -24.73 -0.12
N LEU A 4 -1.85 -23.83 0.39
CA LEU A 4 -1.41 -22.65 -0.38
C LEU A 4 -0.19 -22.96 -1.27
N ASN A 5 0.65 -23.91 -0.86
CA ASN A 5 1.79 -24.37 -1.67
C ASN A 5 1.35 -25.25 -2.86
N ALA A 6 0.22 -25.95 -2.75
CA ALA A 6 -0.31 -26.82 -3.81
C ALA A 6 -0.95 -26.07 -5.00
N VAL A 7 -1.21 -24.76 -4.88
CA VAL A 7 -1.84 -23.93 -5.94
C VAL A 7 -0.78 -23.17 -6.76
N GLY A 8 0.51 -23.48 -6.61
CA GLY A 8 1.57 -22.83 -7.39
C GLY A 8 1.74 -21.33 -7.07
N ALA A 9 1.22 -20.85 -5.94
CA ALA A 9 1.46 -19.49 -5.46
C ALA A 9 2.85 -19.41 -4.82
N CYS A 10 3.91 -19.60 -5.61
CA CYS A 10 5.28 -19.39 -5.19
C CYS A 10 5.72 -17.93 -5.42
N TRP A 11 6.28 -17.38 -4.34
CA TRP A 11 7.25 -16.30 -4.14
C TRP A 11 7.72 -15.29 -5.22
N SER A 12 7.52 -15.39 -6.55
CA SER A 12 8.00 -14.29 -7.42
C SER A 12 7.51 -14.13 -8.88
N GLU A 13 6.59 -14.92 -9.44
CA GLU A 13 6.23 -14.73 -10.87
C GLU A 13 5.29 -13.55 -11.14
N PHE A 14 4.43 -13.23 -10.18
CA PHE A 14 3.46 -12.15 -10.33
C PHE A 14 4.00 -10.82 -9.80
N SER A 15 3.63 -9.71 -10.47
CA SER A 15 3.89 -8.38 -9.94
C SER A 15 3.24 -8.19 -8.58
N LEU A 16 3.78 -7.28 -7.76
CA LEU A 16 3.19 -6.94 -6.45
C LEU A 16 1.75 -6.46 -6.62
N LEU A 17 1.47 -5.67 -7.66
CA LEU A 17 0.11 -5.22 -7.96
C LEU A 17 -0.85 -6.40 -8.17
N LEU A 18 -0.48 -7.33 -9.05
CA LEU A 18 -1.30 -8.50 -9.34
C LEU A 18 -1.49 -9.37 -8.09
N SER A 19 -0.42 -9.61 -7.34
CA SER A 19 -0.49 -10.38 -6.09
C SER A 19 -1.39 -9.72 -5.05
N SER A 20 -1.36 -8.38 -4.94
CA SER A 20 -2.24 -7.61 -4.06
C SER A 20 -3.72 -7.74 -4.47
N HIS A 21 -3.98 -7.80 -5.79
CA HIS A 21 -5.32 -8.04 -6.34
C HIS A 21 -5.79 -9.47 -6.07
N LEU A 22 -4.95 -10.48 -6.27
CA LEU A 22 -5.28 -11.87 -5.94
C LEU A 22 -5.60 -12.03 -4.46
N TYR A 23 -4.81 -11.40 -3.57
CA TYR A 23 -5.11 -11.36 -2.15
C TYR A 23 -6.48 -10.72 -1.87
N ARG A 24 -6.77 -9.56 -2.46
CA ARG A 24 -8.05 -8.85 -2.30
C ARG A 24 -9.23 -9.68 -2.81
N THR A 25 -9.06 -10.42 -3.89
CA THR A 25 -10.14 -11.13 -4.58
C THR A 25 -10.43 -12.49 -3.98
N PHE A 26 -9.40 -13.24 -3.54
CA PHE A 26 -9.58 -14.66 -3.16
C PHE A 26 -9.30 -14.96 -1.69
N ILE A 27 -8.36 -14.24 -1.06
CA ILE A 27 -7.93 -14.53 0.31
C ILE A 27 -8.73 -13.69 1.31
N ARG A 28 -8.75 -12.37 1.11
CA ARG A 28 -9.41 -11.43 2.02
C ARG A 28 -10.89 -11.72 2.26
N PRO A 29 -11.71 -12.14 1.27
CA PRO A 29 -13.10 -12.46 1.52
C PRO A 29 -13.31 -13.55 2.57
N LYS A 30 -12.35 -14.46 2.76
CA LYS A 30 -12.39 -15.48 3.82
C LYS A 30 -12.31 -14.86 5.22
N PHE A 31 -11.57 -13.75 5.35
CA PHE A 31 -11.47 -13.01 6.62
C PHE A 31 -12.67 -12.08 6.82
N GLU A 32 -13.30 -11.64 5.73
CA GLU A 32 -14.44 -10.73 5.73
C GLU A 32 -15.77 -11.43 6.00
N TYR A 33 -15.80 -12.76 5.91
CA TYR A 33 -17.00 -13.54 6.17
C TYR A 33 -17.54 -13.29 7.59
N GLY A 34 -18.79 -12.82 7.67
CA GLY A 34 -19.46 -12.52 8.94
C GLY A 34 -19.10 -11.16 9.57
N LEU A 35 -18.11 -10.42 9.06
CA LEU A 35 -17.71 -9.12 9.65
C LEU A 35 -18.82 -8.06 9.63
N ALA A 36 -19.73 -8.16 8.67
CA ALA A 36 -20.82 -7.19 8.51
C ALA A 36 -21.87 -7.24 9.63
N ILE A 37 -22.00 -8.37 10.32
CA ILE A 37 -23.09 -8.65 11.27
C ILE A 37 -22.60 -8.89 12.70
N LEU A 38 -21.29 -8.98 12.89
CA LEU A 38 -20.67 -9.26 14.18
C LEU A 38 -19.98 -8.00 14.73
N PRO A 39 -20.29 -7.56 15.96
CA PRO A 39 -19.49 -6.54 16.63
C PRO A 39 -18.13 -7.13 16.99
N LEU A 40 -17.08 -6.72 16.28
CA LEU A 40 -15.72 -7.19 16.53
C LEU A 40 -15.20 -6.66 17.86
N LYS A 41 -14.69 -7.54 18.71
CA LYS A 41 -13.91 -7.13 19.87
C LYS A 41 -12.55 -6.63 19.39
N ARG A 42 -11.91 -5.77 20.20
CA ARG A 42 -10.56 -5.27 19.93
C ARG A 42 -9.55 -6.40 19.70
N THR A 43 -9.67 -7.49 20.45
CA THR A 43 -8.82 -8.68 20.30
C THR A 43 -8.96 -9.31 18.92
N ASP A 44 -10.19 -9.42 18.41
CA ASP A 44 -10.48 -10.05 17.12
C ASP A 44 -9.95 -9.21 15.98
N THR A 45 -10.13 -7.88 16.06
CA THR A 45 -9.57 -6.92 15.11
C THR A 45 -8.04 -7.01 15.06
N ILE A 46 -7.37 -7.13 16.22
CA ILE A 46 -5.90 -7.29 16.27
C ILE A 46 -5.48 -8.60 15.60
N GLN A 47 -6.20 -9.71 15.83
CA GLN A 47 -5.86 -11.00 15.22
C GLN A 47 -6.08 -10.99 13.70
N LEU A 48 -7.19 -10.40 13.23
CA LEU A 48 -7.45 -10.24 11.80
C LEU A 48 -6.37 -9.37 11.14
N GLU A 49 -5.96 -8.28 11.78
CA GLU A 49 -4.88 -7.43 11.27
C GLU A 49 -3.55 -8.19 11.19
N LYS A 50 -3.20 -8.98 12.22
CA LYS A 50 -2.00 -9.84 12.22
C LYS A 50 -2.02 -10.87 11.10
N ILE A 51 -3.18 -11.47 10.81
CA ILE A 51 -3.33 -12.45 9.73
C ILE A 51 -3.16 -11.75 8.37
N GLN A 52 -3.80 -10.59 8.16
CA GLN A 52 -3.59 -9.78 6.95
C GLN A 52 -2.11 -9.43 6.78
N ASP A 53 -1.46 -8.95 7.85
CA ASP A 53 -0.05 -8.56 7.83
C ASP A 53 0.87 -9.73 7.46
N LYS A 54 0.58 -10.92 7.98
CA LYS A 54 1.30 -12.14 7.60
C LYS A 54 1.12 -12.46 6.11
N CYS A 55 -0.11 -12.41 5.59
CA CYS A 55 -0.37 -12.62 4.17
C CYS A 55 0.36 -11.61 3.29
N LEU A 56 0.36 -10.32 3.66
CA LEU A 56 1.04 -9.29 2.90
C LEU A 56 2.55 -9.52 2.85
N ARG A 57 3.18 -9.87 3.98
CA ARG A 57 4.61 -10.21 4.02
C ARG A 57 4.94 -11.43 3.17
N MET A 58 4.08 -12.45 3.17
CA MET A 58 4.26 -13.63 2.32
C MET A 58 4.23 -13.29 0.83
N ILE A 59 3.35 -12.38 0.39
CA ILE A 59 3.25 -11.95 -1.01
C ILE A 59 4.56 -11.35 -1.52
N VAL A 60 5.24 -10.56 -0.68
CA VAL A 60 6.48 -9.87 -1.07
C VAL A 60 7.75 -10.60 -0.65
N GLY A 61 7.64 -11.79 -0.06
CA GLY A 61 8.79 -12.49 0.53
C GLY A 61 9.49 -11.71 1.65
N GLY A 62 8.76 -10.81 2.32
CA GLY A 62 9.31 -9.90 3.31
C GLY A 62 9.60 -10.57 4.65
N HIS A 63 10.54 -9.98 5.40
CA HIS A 63 10.87 -10.39 6.77
C HIS A 63 9.68 -10.19 7.74
N GLN A 64 9.71 -10.87 8.89
CA GLN A 64 8.67 -10.74 9.91
C GLN A 64 8.49 -9.31 10.45
N THR A 65 9.50 -8.45 10.33
CA THR A 65 9.47 -7.05 10.75
C THR A 65 9.19 -6.07 9.62
N SER A 66 9.00 -6.54 8.38
CA SER A 66 8.71 -5.66 7.25
C SER A 66 7.42 -4.86 7.48
N SER A 67 7.47 -3.57 7.13
CA SER A 67 6.36 -2.64 7.30
C SER A 67 5.18 -3.04 6.43
N THR A 68 4.08 -3.43 7.06
CA THR A 68 2.83 -3.72 6.34
C THR A 68 1.99 -2.46 6.13
N THR A 69 2.26 -1.39 6.88
CA THR A 69 1.67 -0.06 6.65
C THR A 69 2.04 0.46 5.27
N VAL A 70 3.33 0.41 4.91
CA VAL A 70 3.80 0.83 3.58
C VAL A 70 3.20 -0.06 2.49
N LEU A 71 3.18 -1.40 2.67
CA LEU A 71 2.55 -2.31 1.71
C LEU A 71 1.07 -2.01 1.47
N LYS A 72 0.32 -1.78 2.56
CA LYS A 72 -1.09 -1.38 2.50
C LYS A 72 -1.26 -0.06 1.77
N HIS A 73 -0.37 0.89 2.01
CA HIS A 73 -0.39 2.19 1.36
C HIS A 73 -0.16 2.05 -0.15
N ILE A 74 1.00 1.52 -0.56
CA ILE A 74 1.39 1.47 -1.99
C ILE A 74 0.47 0.57 -2.82
N CYS A 75 -0.12 -0.48 -2.23
CA CYS A 75 -1.07 -1.36 -2.92
C CYS A 75 -2.54 -0.88 -2.80
N HIS A 76 -2.80 0.29 -2.19
CA HIS A 76 -4.14 0.77 -1.90
C HIS A 76 -5.01 -0.23 -1.09
N LEU A 77 -4.42 -0.99 -0.17
CA LEU A 77 -5.13 -1.96 0.65
C LEU A 77 -5.53 -1.37 2.01
N PRO A 78 -6.83 -1.36 2.37
CA PRO A 78 -7.25 -0.97 3.71
C PRO A 78 -6.84 -2.00 4.77
N SER A 79 -6.84 -1.59 6.04
CA SER A 79 -6.77 -2.48 7.22
C SER A 79 -8.03 -3.34 7.35
N MET A 80 -7.96 -4.42 8.12
CA MET A 80 -9.13 -5.25 8.44
C MET A 80 -10.16 -4.48 9.28
N SER A 81 -9.70 -3.58 10.15
CA SER A 81 -10.59 -2.70 10.92
C SER A 81 -11.44 -1.82 10.01
N PHE A 82 -10.82 -1.15 9.04
CA PHE A 82 -11.55 -0.31 8.09
C PHE A 82 -12.45 -1.14 7.16
N ARG A 83 -12.04 -2.35 6.79
CA ARG A 83 -12.89 -3.27 6.03
C ARG A 83 -14.13 -3.67 6.81
N ALA A 84 -13.99 -3.99 8.10
CA ALA A 84 -15.12 -4.26 8.98
C ALA A 84 -16.06 -3.04 9.02
N ASP A 85 -15.53 -1.84 9.20
CA ASP A 85 -16.32 -0.60 9.22
C ASP A 85 -17.15 -0.42 7.93
N VAL A 86 -16.54 -0.61 6.77
CA VAL A 86 -17.23 -0.54 5.47
C VAL A 86 -18.32 -1.59 5.34
N LEU A 87 -18.05 -2.83 5.77
CA LEU A 87 -19.00 -3.93 5.66
C LEU A 87 -20.20 -3.74 6.60
N ILE A 88 -19.95 -3.36 7.85
CA ILE A 88 -20.97 -3.02 8.85
C ILE A 88 -21.83 -1.86 8.34
N THR A 89 -21.19 -0.78 7.86
CA THR A 89 -21.89 0.39 7.32
C THR A 89 -22.82 0.01 6.17
N LYS A 90 -22.34 -0.78 5.20
CA LYS A 90 -23.17 -1.28 4.09
C LYS A 90 -24.33 -2.15 4.57
N PHE A 91 -24.11 -2.98 5.58
CA PHE A 91 -25.15 -3.83 6.16
C PHE A 91 -26.21 -3.00 6.89
N CYS A 92 -25.82 -2.06 7.76
CA CYS A 92 -26.74 -1.17 8.46
C CYS A 92 -27.59 -0.33 7.52
N ILE A 93 -26.99 0.24 6.46
CA ILE A 93 -27.74 0.97 5.43
C ILE A 93 -28.79 0.03 4.82
N ARG A 94 -28.39 -1.18 4.37
CA ARG A 94 -29.34 -2.13 3.79
C ARG A 94 -30.46 -2.51 4.76
N ALA A 95 -30.11 -2.80 6.02
CA ALA A 95 -31.07 -3.19 7.05
C ALA A 95 -32.11 -2.09 7.31
N HIS A 96 -31.70 -0.81 7.30
CA HIS A 96 -32.59 0.32 7.52
C HIS A 96 -33.67 0.48 6.42
N TYR A 97 -33.33 0.17 5.17
CA TYR A 97 -34.24 0.31 4.02
C TYR A 97 -34.94 -1.00 3.63
N LEU A 98 -34.89 -2.05 4.45
CA LEU A 98 -35.62 -3.28 4.18
C LEU A 98 -37.12 -3.08 4.40
N PRO A 99 -37.98 -3.71 3.59
CA PRO A 99 -39.41 -3.78 3.86
C PRO A 99 -39.72 -4.35 5.26
N SER A 100 -40.79 -3.87 5.88
CA SER A 100 -41.21 -4.31 7.23
C SER A 100 -41.52 -5.80 7.33
N GLY A 101 -41.94 -6.43 6.22
CA GLY A 101 -42.24 -7.87 6.15
C GLY A 101 -41.01 -8.77 5.98
N CYS A 102 -39.81 -8.23 5.79
CA CYS A 102 -38.60 -9.05 5.69
C CYS A 102 -38.23 -9.67 7.04
N LEU A 103 -37.68 -10.90 7.02
CA LEU A 103 -37.30 -11.63 8.23
C LEU A 103 -36.41 -10.78 9.17
N LEU A 104 -35.41 -10.06 8.63
CA LEU A 104 -34.54 -9.22 9.45
C LEU A 104 -35.30 -8.08 10.15
N SER A 105 -36.25 -7.46 9.45
CA SER A 105 -37.10 -6.39 10.00
C SER A 105 -38.00 -6.95 11.11
N LEU A 106 -38.64 -8.10 10.87
CA LEU A 106 -39.47 -8.79 11.86
C LEU A 106 -38.65 -9.19 13.10
N LEU A 107 -37.47 -9.78 12.91
CA LEU A 107 -36.57 -10.14 14.01
C LEU A 107 -36.15 -8.92 14.82
N HIS A 108 -35.85 -7.80 14.16
CA HIS A 108 -35.48 -6.58 14.86
C HIS A 108 -36.63 -5.99 15.69
N CYS A 109 -37.85 -5.98 15.13
CA CYS A 109 -39.04 -5.49 15.83
C CYS A 109 -39.40 -6.34 17.06
N HIS A 110 -39.29 -7.67 16.96
CA HIS A 110 -39.73 -8.58 18.02
C HIS A 110 -38.63 -8.98 19.02
N HIS A 111 -37.35 -8.87 18.63
CA HIS A 111 -36.21 -9.28 19.45
C HIS A 111 -35.11 -8.21 19.51
N SER A 112 -35.50 -6.97 19.79
CA SER A 112 -34.59 -5.81 19.84
C SER A 112 -33.42 -6.00 20.82
N GLN A 113 -33.63 -6.70 21.94
CA GLN A 113 -32.60 -7.00 22.94
C GLN A 113 -31.55 -8.02 22.47
N SER A 114 -31.90 -8.91 21.53
CA SER A 114 -30.97 -9.89 20.95
C SER A 114 -30.29 -9.38 19.68
N SER A 115 -30.66 -8.18 19.22
CA SER A 115 -30.17 -7.61 17.99
C SER A 115 -28.77 -7.02 18.15
N SER A 116 -27.80 -7.57 17.41
CA SER A 116 -26.48 -6.93 17.28
C SER A 116 -26.55 -5.57 16.58
N LEU A 117 -27.65 -5.24 15.88
CA LEU A 117 -27.79 -3.99 15.11
C LEU A 117 -27.50 -2.75 15.95
N VAL A 118 -27.99 -2.69 17.19
CA VAL A 118 -27.74 -1.54 18.08
C VAL A 118 -26.24 -1.34 18.29
N SER A 119 -25.50 -2.42 18.53
CA SER A 119 -24.03 -2.36 18.67
C SER A 119 -23.33 -1.95 17.37
N LEU A 120 -23.86 -2.37 16.22
CA LEU A 120 -23.31 -2.05 14.90
C LEU A 120 -23.50 -0.58 14.52
N HIS A 121 -24.52 0.10 15.05
CA HIS A 121 -24.75 1.53 14.85
C HIS A 121 -23.68 2.43 15.51
N HIS A 122 -22.86 1.89 16.42
CA HIS A 122 -21.69 2.62 16.95
C HIS A 122 -20.52 2.72 15.97
N ASN A 123 -20.68 2.26 14.73
CA ASN A 123 -19.65 2.35 13.72
C ASN A 123 -19.33 3.80 13.34
N THR A 124 -18.08 4.23 13.55
CA THR A 124 -17.63 5.60 13.25
C THR A 124 -17.79 5.99 11.78
N LEU A 125 -17.63 5.06 10.84
CA LEU A 125 -17.82 5.33 9.42
C LEU A 125 -19.30 5.54 9.09
N LEU A 126 -20.19 4.74 9.68
CA LEU A 126 -21.64 4.94 9.52
C LEU A 126 -22.09 6.30 10.08
N GLN A 127 -21.58 6.68 11.26
CA GLN A 127 -21.90 7.97 11.90
C GLN A 127 -21.36 9.17 11.12
N SER A 128 -20.34 8.97 10.28
CA SER A 128 -19.78 10.04 9.43
C SER A 128 -20.61 10.33 8.18
N ILE A 129 -21.63 9.53 7.87
CA ILE A 129 -22.45 9.72 6.68
C ILE A 129 -23.39 10.92 6.90
N SER A 130 -23.29 11.92 6.03
CA SER A 130 -24.22 13.05 6.01
C SER A 130 -25.62 12.62 5.62
N ILE A 131 -26.63 13.29 6.18
CA ILE A 131 -28.05 13.08 5.86
C ILE A 131 -28.32 13.32 4.37
N ASP A 132 -27.59 14.26 3.75
CA ASP A 132 -27.76 14.61 2.34
C ASP A 132 -27.09 13.61 1.37
N LEU A 133 -26.30 12.67 1.89
CA LEU A 133 -25.61 11.71 1.04
C LEU A 133 -26.63 10.71 0.45
N ASN A 134 -26.66 10.61 -0.88
CA ASN A 134 -27.43 9.55 -1.54
C ASN A 134 -26.79 8.18 -1.30
N VAL A 135 -27.18 7.51 -0.21
CA VAL A 135 -26.69 6.18 0.19
C VAL A 135 -27.07 5.06 -0.77
N HIS A 136 -28.07 5.27 -1.64
CA HIS A 136 -28.44 4.32 -2.69
C HIS A 136 -27.51 4.42 -3.91
N SER A 137 -26.81 5.55 -4.08
CA SER A 137 -25.78 5.68 -5.10
C SER A 137 -24.50 4.98 -4.65
N GLY A 138 -24.24 3.80 -5.24
CA GLY A 138 -23.01 3.05 -4.97
C GLY A 138 -21.73 3.87 -5.24
N LYS A 139 -21.77 4.81 -6.20
CA LYS A 139 -20.66 5.73 -6.50
C LYS A 139 -20.46 6.77 -5.39
N ALA A 140 -21.54 7.38 -4.90
CA ALA A 140 -21.47 8.37 -3.82
C ALA A 140 -20.96 7.72 -2.52
N LEU A 141 -21.51 6.54 -2.18
CA LEU A 141 -21.09 5.80 -0.99
C LEU A 141 -19.63 5.33 -1.08
N LYS A 142 -19.19 4.83 -2.24
CA LYS A 142 -17.79 4.47 -2.47
C LYS A 142 -16.86 5.67 -2.27
N ARG A 143 -17.20 6.82 -2.86
CA ARG A 143 -16.42 8.06 -2.70
C ARG A 143 -16.35 8.50 -1.24
N HIS A 144 -17.47 8.43 -0.49
CA HIS A 144 -17.47 8.72 0.94
C HIS A 144 -16.50 7.84 1.72
N PHE A 145 -16.50 6.53 1.45
CA PHE A 145 -15.57 5.60 2.09
C PHE A 145 -14.10 5.91 1.75
N GLU A 146 -13.82 6.26 0.50
CA GLU A 146 -12.47 6.66 0.06
C GLU A 146 -12.03 7.95 0.77
N THR A 147 -12.87 8.99 0.81
CA THR A 147 -12.59 10.25 1.50
C THR A 147 -12.36 10.04 3.01
N PHE A 148 -13.21 9.25 3.67
CA PHE A 148 -13.07 8.98 5.09
C PHE A 148 -11.79 8.17 5.39
N ARG A 149 -11.40 7.25 4.50
CA ARG A 149 -10.13 6.54 4.61
C ARG A 149 -8.93 7.47 4.44
N GLN A 150 -9.00 8.40 3.47
CA GLN A 150 -8.00 9.44 3.27
C GLN A 150 -7.83 10.26 4.54
N PHE A 151 -8.93 10.77 5.10
CA PHE A 151 -8.91 11.52 6.36
C PHE A 151 -8.24 10.76 7.52
N LYS A 152 -8.58 9.47 7.73
CA LYS A 152 -7.93 8.65 8.75
C LYS A 152 -6.43 8.46 8.49
N THR A 153 -6.02 8.41 7.23
CA THR A 153 -4.62 8.27 6.83
C THR A 153 -3.86 9.57 7.03
N ASP A 154 -4.45 10.71 6.70
CA ASP A 154 -3.87 12.03 6.95
C ASP A 154 -3.65 12.27 8.44
N GLN A 155 -4.62 11.89 9.28
CA GLN A 155 -4.46 11.91 10.74
C GLN A 155 -3.30 11.00 11.21
N LEU A 156 -3.19 9.79 10.64
CA LEU A 156 -2.08 8.90 10.94
C LEU A 156 -0.74 9.51 10.53
N CYS A 157 -0.66 10.16 9.37
CA CYS A 157 0.55 10.85 8.91
C CYS A 157 1.00 11.94 9.90
N LEU A 158 0.07 12.76 10.39
CA LEU A 158 0.37 13.83 11.35
C LEU A 158 0.92 13.32 12.69
N LEU A 159 0.50 12.13 13.12
CA LEU A 159 0.88 11.53 14.39
C LEU A 159 2.03 10.53 14.29
N SER A 160 2.41 10.15 13.07
CA SER A 160 3.38 9.08 12.84
C SER A 160 4.81 9.60 12.87
N THR A 161 5.69 8.83 13.49
CA THR A 161 7.15 9.00 13.38
C THR A 161 7.79 8.02 12.40
N GLN A 162 6.98 7.20 11.72
CA GLN A 162 7.46 6.16 10.80
C GLN A 162 7.92 6.78 9.47
N VAL A 163 9.23 7.01 9.35
CA VAL A 163 9.87 7.64 8.19
C VAL A 163 9.43 7.01 6.86
N LEU A 164 9.39 5.67 6.76
CA LEU A 164 9.01 4.98 5.52
C LEU A 164 7.55 5.24 5.10
N PHE A 165 6.65 5.39 6.07
CA PHE A 165 5.26 5.72 5.78
C PHE A 165 5.12 7.18 5.37
N LEU A 166 5.84 8.10 6.03
CA LEU A 166 5.86 9.51 5.69
C LEU A 166 6.50 9.81 4.33
N ALA A 167 7.41 8.94 3.88
CA ALA A 167 8.00 9.03 2.55
C ALA A 167 7.02 8.66 1.41
N CYS A 168 5.93 7.94 1.72
CA CYS A 168 4.93 7.56 0.73
C CYS A 168 4.13 8.77 0.22
N ARG A 169 3.41 8.60 -0.91
CA ARG A 169 2.51 9.64 -1.43
C ARG A 169 1.43 9.99 -0.40
N PRO A 170 1.06 11.28 -0.24
CA PRO A 170 -0.02 11.65 0.67
C PRO A 170 -1.38 11.08 0.22
N LEU A 171 -1.61 11.01 -1.09
CA LEU A 171 -2.85 10.49 -1.65
C LEU A 171 -2.89 8.95 -1.61
N LEU A 172 -3.98 8.39 -1.08
CA LEU A 172 -4.23 6.95 -1.06
C LEU A 172 -4.73 6.46 -2.41
N GLU A 173 -3.81 6.08 -3.27
CA GLU A 173 -4.06 5.39 -4.54
C GLU A 173 -3.10 4.22 -4.71
N VAL A 174 -3.25 3.45 -5.79
CA VAL A 174 -2.22 2.47 -6.15
C VAL A 174 -0.96 3.25 -6.53
N ASP A 175 0.16 2.95 -5.89
CA ASP A 175 1.40 3.69 -6.13
C ASP A 175 1.90 3.43 -7.57
N PRO A 176 2.30 4.48 -8.32
CA PRO A 176 2.78 4.33 -9.68
C PRO A 176 3.96 3.39 -9.86
N ILE A 177 4.80 3.19 -8.84
CA ILE A 177 5.91 2.21 -8.90
C ILE A 177 5.44 0.78 -9.23
N LEU A 178 4.15 0.49 -9.05
CA LEU A 178 3.57 -0.83 -9.26
C LEU A 178 3.03 -1.07 -10.67
N PHE A 179 2.84 -0.03 -11.48
CA PHE A 179 2.24 -0.15 -12.81
C PHE A 179 2.92 0.67 -13.90
N LEU A 180 3.80 1.60 -13.55
CA LEU A 180 4.53 2.39 -14.53
C LEU A 180 5.48 1.50 -15.35
N PRO A 181 5.70 1.83 -16.64
CA PRO A 181 6.58 1.05 -17.52
C PRO A 181 8.00 0.93 -16.95
N ALA A 182 8.32 -0.25 -16.43
CA ALA A 182 9.61 -0.62 -15.86
C ALA A 182 9.79 -2.13 -15.97
N THR A 183 11.03 -2.57 -16.16
CA THR A 183 11.36 -3.99 -16.07
C THR A 183 11.10 -4.50 -14.66
N ARG A 184 11.01 -5.83 -14.52
CA ARG A 184 10.82 -6.47 -13.21
C ARG A 184 11.91 -6.07 -12.21
N VAL A 185 13.15 -5.91 -12.67
CA VAL A 185 14.29 -5.57 -11.81
C VAL A 185 14.25 -4.09 -11.39
N GLU A 186 13.95 -3.19 -12.31
CA GLU A 186 13.75 -1.76 -12.03
C GLU A 186 12.61 -1.55 -11.02
N CYS A 187 11.45 -2.17 -11.26
CA CYS A 187 10.30 -2.13 -10.34
C CYS A 187 10.67 -2.70 -8.95
N SER A 188 11.44 -3.79 -8.91
CA SER A 188 11.93 -4.36 -7.66
C SER A 188 12.77 -3.36 -6.86
N ARG A 189 13.67 -2.60 -7.49
CA ARG A 189 14.47 -1.58 -6.79
C ARG A 189 13.62 -0.45 -6.23
N LEU A 190 12.63 0.03 -6.99
CA LEU A 190 11.69 1.07 -6.54
C LEU A 190 10.89 0.59 -5.32
N ILE A 191 10.36 -0.63 -5.36
CA ILE A 191 9.64 -1.23 -4.24
C ILE A 191 10.57 -1.44 -3.04
N ARG A 192 11.77 -1.99 -3.25
CA ARG A 192 12.75 -2.21 -2.18
C ARG A 192 13.17 -0.90 -1.52
N TRP A 193 13.35 0.17 -2.28
CA TRP A 193 13.62 1.51 -1.74
C TRP A 193 12.47 1.97 -0.85
N ARG A 194 11.22 1.97 -1.36
CA ARG A 194 10.03 2.37 -0.59
C ARG A 194 9.83 1.55 0.68
N MET A 195 10.19 0.28 0.63
CA MET A 195 10.07 -0.64 1.75
C MET A 195 11.21 -0.53 2.77
N GLY A 196 12.24 0.29 2.51
CA GLY A 196 13.45 0.40 3.33
C GLY A 196 14.33 -0.86 3.26
N TRP A 197 14.20 -1.66 2.20
CA TRP A 197 14.96 -2.90 1.98
C TRP A 197 16.18 -2.70 1.09
N LEU A 198 16.28 -1.54 0.45
CA LEU A 198 17.49 -1.05 -0.20
C LEU A 198 17.85 0.28 0.48
N PRO A 199 18.98 0.39 1.19
CA PRO A 199 20.14 -0.52 1.24
C PRO A 199 19.96 -1.82 2.05
N GLY A 200 18.89 -1.93 2.84
CA GLY A 200 18.68 -3.08 3.72
C GLY A 200 19.51 -2.97 5.00
N THR A 201 20.16 -4.05 5.42
CA THR A 201 21.06 -4.02 6.58
C THR A 201 22.30 -3.19 6.24
N PRO A 202 22.64 -2.15 7.04
CA PRO A 202 23.84 -1.34 6.80
C PRO A 202 25.10 -2.19 6.77
N LYS A 203 25.94 -1.97 5.76
CA LYS A 203 27.26 -2.57 5.58
C LYS A 203 28.26 -1.45 5.30
N ASP A 204 29.55 -1.71 5.44
CA ASP A 204 30.57 -0.73 5.05
C ASP A 204 30.45 -0.37 3.57
N CYS A 205 30.38 0.93 3.27
CA CYS A 205 30.33 1.38 1.90
C CYS A 205 31.74 1.32 1.29
N LEU A 206 31.83 0.91 0.03
CA LEU A 206 33.09 0.85 -0.73
C LEU A 206 33.76 2.22 -0.92
N CYS A 207 33.05 3.33 -0.68
CA CYS A 207 33.65 4.67 -0.69
C CYS A 207 34.53 4.94 0.55
N GLY A 208 34.41 4.12 1.60
CA GLY A 208 35.21 4.20 2.82
C GLY A 208 34.81 5.30 3.82
N THR A 209 33.70 6.02 3.61
CA THR A 209 33.33 7.17 4.46
C THR A 209 32.20 6.89 5.47
N ASP A 210 31.35 5.89 5.23
CA ASP A 210 30.22 5.54 6.09
C ASP A 210 29.67 4.13 5.73
N HIS A 211 28.59 3.71 6.37
CA HIS A 211 27.82 2.53 6.02
C HIS A 211 26.75 2.83 4.94
N THR A 212 26.33 1.79 4.21
CA THR A 212 25.22 1.84 3.24
C THR A 212 23.89 2.10 3.96
N SER A 213 23.58 3.38 4.15
CA SER A 213 22.29 3.88 4.66
C SER A 213 21.57 4.69 3.57
N CYS A 214 20.25 4.86 3.66
CA CYS A 214 19.51 5.70 2.70
C CYS A 214 20.04 7.13 2.66
N CYS A 215 20.50 7.66 3.80
CA CYS A 215 21.10 8.99 3.89
C CYS A 215 22.48 9.03 3.21
N HIS A 216 23.33 8.04 3.50
CA HIS A 216 24.67 7.97 2.94
C HIS A 216 24.66 7.79 1.42
N LEU A 217 23.82 6.88 0.90
CA LEU A 217 23.80 6.54 -0.52
C LEU A 217 23.54 7.76 -1.42
N VAL A 218 22.72 8.70 -0.98
CA VAL A 218 22.42 9.95 -1.69
C VAL A 218 23.64 10.89 -1.76
N LEU A 219 24.58 10.76 -0.82
CA LEU A 219 25.79 11.58 -0.73
C LEU A 219 27.06 10.82 -1.15
N CYS A 220 26.94 9.54 -1.50
CA CYS A 220 28.07 8.67 -1.77
C CYS A 220 28.81 9.10 -3.04
N SER A 221 30.13 9.27 -2.94
CA SER A 221 30.99 9.69 -4.06
C SER A 221 31.05 8.69 -5.21
N LEU A 222 30.69 7.42 -4.97
CA LEU A 222 30.62 6.37 -5.98
C LEU A 222 29.32 6.44 -6.81
N VAL A 223 28.37 7.29 -6.42
CA VAL A 223 27.14 7.53 -7.18
C VAL A 223 27.34 8.81 -7.99
N PRO A 224 27.18 8.78 -9.33
CA PRO A 224 27.46 9.96 -10.15
C PRO A 224 26.56 11.15 -9.80
N ALA A 225 27.15 12.22 -9.28
CA ALA A 225 26.42 13.41 -8.79
C ALA A 225 25.54 14.07 -9.86
N HIS A 226 25.93 13.99 -11.14
CA HIS A 226 25.14 14.52 -12.25
C HIS A 226 23.77 13.84 -12.38
N LEU A 227 23.64 12.57 -12.01
CA LEU A 227 22.35 11.87 -12.03
C LEU A 227 21.43 12.41 -10.94
N LEU A 228 21.96 12.66 -9.74
CA LEU A 228 21.19 13.26 -8.65
C LEU A 228 20.72 14.68 -9.01
N ALA A 229 21.54 15.44 -9.75
CA ALA A 229 21.16 16.77 -10.24
C ALA A 229 20.01 16.74 -11.26
N CYS A 230 19.73 15.59 -11.89
CA CYS A 230 18.57 15.42 -12.77
C CYS A 230 17.25 15.24 -12.01
N LEU A 231 17.27 14.91 -10.72
CA LEU A 231 16.07 14.68 -9.92
C LEU A 231 15.28 15.97 -9.68
N PRO A 232 13.95 15.89 -9.47
CA PRO A 232 13.14 17.08 -9.21
C PRO A 232 13.63 17.84 -7.97
N HIS A 233 13.56 19.17 -8.04
CA HIS A 233 13.95 20.03 -6.93
C HIS A 233 13.11 19.75 -5.69
N LEU A 234 13.80 19.63 -4.55
CA LEU A 234 13.19 19.41 -3.25
C LEU A 234 12.56 20.71 -2.73
N PRO A 235 11.26 20.71 -2.37
CA PRO A 235 10.65 21.86 -1.70
C PRO A 235 11.20 22.05 -0.28
N ASP A 236 11.60 20.96 0.39
CA ASP A 236 12.18 20.96 1.74
C ASP A 236 13.53 20.24 1.76
N SER A 237 14.54 20.86 2.39
CA SER A 237 15.90 20.32 2.51
C SER A 237 16.01 19.07 3.38
N SER A 238 14.94 18.66 4.07
CA SER A 238 14.88 17.47 4.92
C SER A 238 14.38 16.22 4.21
N CYS A 239 13.80 16.35 3.01
CA CYS A 239 13.23 15.23 2.28
C CYS A 239 14.30 14.52 1.44
N ASN A 240 14.28 13.18 1.44
CA ASN A 240 15.19 12.41 0.61
C ASN A 240 14.86 12.62 -0.88
N PRO A 241 15.84 12.98 -1.74
CA PRO A 241 15.60 13.27 -3.15
C PRO A 241 15.01 12.10 -3.93
N ILE A 242 15.30 10.87 -3.53
CA ILE A 242 14.74 9.67 -4.16
C ILE A 242 13.27 9.52 -3.79
N ASP A 243 12.93 9.72 -2.51
CA ASP A 243 11.53 9.67 -2.09
C ASP A 243 10.69 10.76 -2.74
N ALA A 244 11.24 11.97 -2.88
CA ALA A 244 10.59 13.05 -3.61
C ALA A 244 10.41 12.71 -5.10
N ALA A 245 11.44 12.16 -5.76
CA ALA A 245 11.36 11.74 -7.15
C ALA A 245 10.30 10.65 -7.36
N ILE A 246 10.24 9.64 -6.49
CA ILE A 246 9.23 8.57 -6.58
C ILE A 246 7.83 9.14 -6.29
N THR A 247 7.69 10.06 -5.34
CA THR A 247 6.42 10.74 -5.03
C THR A 247 5.95 11.63 -6.19
N ALA A 248 6.87 12.16 -6.99
CA ALA A 248 6.57 13.01 -8.15
C ALA A 248 6.26 12.24 -9.45
N LEU A 249 6.34 10.89 -9.46
CA LEU A 249 5.97 10.09 -10.64
C LEU A 249 4.50 10.33 -11.05
N PRO A 250 4.14 10.19 -12.32
CA PRO A 250 2.76 10.38 -12.75
C PRO A 250 1.84 9.27 -12.23
N SER A 251 0.59 9.63 -11.92
CA SER A 251 -0.44 8.66 -11.50
C SER A 251 -1.09 7.89 -12.67
N SER A 252 -0.62 8.08 -13.90
CA SER A 252 -1.11 7.38 -15.09
C SER A 252 0.03 6.76 -15.88
N SER A 253 -0.15 5.53 -16.37
CA SER A 253 0.78 4.87 -17.29
C SER A 253 0.81 5.52 -18.67
N THR A 254 -0.21 6.30 -19.02
CA THR A 254 -0.27 7.05 -20.29
C THR A 254 0.35 8.44 -20.20
N ALA A 255 0.83 8.83 -19.03
CA ALA A 255 1.49 10.12 -18.86
C ALA A 255 2.86 10.13 -19.56
N PRO A 256 3.34 11.30 -20.01
CA PRO A 256 4.68 11.41 -20.56
C PRO A 256 5.74 10.96 -19.55
N CYS A 257 6.79 10.32 -20.06
CA CYS A 257 7.91 9.89 -19.23
C CYS A 257 8.57 11.11 -18.57
N PRO A 258 8.72 11.14 -17.23
CA PRO A 258 9.46 12.21 -16.58
C PRO A 258 10.91 12.26 -17.06
N SER A 259 11.45 13.47 -17.27
CA SER A 259 12.85 13.66 -17.74
C SER A 259 13.89 13.01 -16.82
N TYR A 260 13.57 12.88 -15.53
CA TYR A 260 14.43 12.28 -14.51
C TYR A 260 14.26 10.77 -14.35
N TRP A 261 13.33 10.13 -15.08
CA TRP A 261 12.99 8.71 -14.91
C TRP A 261 14.20 7.80 -15.09
N ILE A 262 14.94 7.98 -16.19
CA ILE A 262 16.14 7.19 -16.49
C ILE A 262 17.21 7.41 -15.41
N ALA A 263 17.43 8.66 -14.99
CA ALA A 263 18.39 8.99 -13.94
C ALA A 263 18.03 8.31 -12.61
N LEU A 264 16.75 8.34 -12.22
CA LEU A 264 16.24 7.68 -11.01
C LEU A 264 16.54 6.17 -11.03
N LEU A 265 16.28 5.50 -12.16
CA LEU A 265 16.52 4.07 -12.31
C LEU A 265 18.02 3.72 -12.22
N ILE A 266 18.88 4.53 -12.85
CA ILE A 266 20.34 4.35 -12.80
C ILE A 266 20.87 4.58 -11.38
N ILE A 267 20.38 5.60 -10.66
CA ILE A 267 20.76 5.85 -9.27
C ILE A 267 20.42 4.65 -8.39
N LEU A 268 19.19 4.13 -8.51
CA LEU A 268 18.77 2.95 -7.75
C LEU A 268 19.57 1.70 -8.11
N TRP A 269 20.00 1.56 -9.36
CA TRP A 269 20.94 0.52 -9.78
C TRP A 269 22.30 0.66 -9.10
N HIS A 270 22.87 1.87 -9.05
CA HIS A 270 24.12 2.13 -8.31
C HIS A 270 23.98 1.79 -6.83
N PHE A 271 22.86 2.17 -6.21
CA PHE A 271 22.58 1.83 -4.81
C PHE A 271 22.55 0.33 -4.61
N ASP A 272 21.84 -0.41 -5.47
CA ASP A 272 21.77 -1.87 -5.41
C ASP A 272 23.15 -2.50 -5.54
N LYS A 273 23.95 -2.05 -6.52
CA LYS A 273 25.33 -2.51 -6.74
C LYS A 273 26.25 -2.24 -5.56
N LEU A 274 26.12 -1.09 -4.90
CA LEU A 274 26.91 -0.77 -3.70
C LEU A 274 26.51 -1.64 -2.50
N CYS A 275 25.22 -1.97 -2.36
CA CYS A 275 24.72 -2.76 -1.23
C CYS A 275 24.90 -4.27 -1.43
N ASN A 276 24.91 -4.70 -2.69
CA ASN A 276 24.96 -6.08 -3.15
C ASN A 276 25.98 -6.22 -4.30
N PRO A 277 27.29 -6.10 -4.03
CA PRO A 277 28.33 -6.11 -5.08
C PRO A 277 28.42 -7.44 -5.83
N ASP A 278 28.04 -8.55 -5.20
CA ASP A 278 28.04 -9.89 -5.79
C ASP A 278 26.82 -10.18 -6.69
N GLY A 279 25.92 -9.20 -6.85
CA GLY A 279 24.76 -9.33 -7.73
C GLY A 279 25.14 -9.40 -9.21
N ASP A 280 24.30 -10.03 -10.03
CA ASP A 280 24.46 -10.01 -11.48
C ASP A 280 23.88 -8.70 -12.05
N TYR A 281 24.76 -7.83 -12.52
CA TYR A 281 24.42 -6.56 -13.17
C TYR A 281 24.86 -6.52 -14.64
N THR A 282 25.36 -7.64 -15.18
CA THR A 282 26.06 -7.67 -16.47
C THR A 282 25.15 -7.37 -17.66
N HIS A 283 23.84 -7.61 -17.50
CA HIS A 283 22.83 -7.46 -18.55
C HIS A 283 22.05 -6.13 -18.50
N GLU A 284 22.37 -5.24 -17.56
CA GLU A 284 21.62 -3.99 -17.33
C GLU A 284 22.34 -2.79 -17.95
N THR A 285 22.34 -2.71 -19.28
CA THR A 285 22.98 -1.62 -20.02
C THR A 285 22.01 -0.53 -20.49
N HIS A 286 20.70 -0.79 -20.47
CA HIS A 286 19.67 0.15 -20.92
C HIS A 286 18.55 0.26 -19.89
N PHE A 287 18.32 1.48 -19.38
CA PHE A 287 17.33 1.77 -18.35
C PHE A 287 16.13 2.52 -18.92
N GLY A 288 14.93 2.23 -18.41
CA GLY A 288 13.69 2.94 -18.79
C GLY A 288 13.21 2.67 -20.21
N THR A 289 13.74 1.64 -20.89
CA THR A 289 13.43 1.30 -22.28
C THR A 289 11.96 0.99 -22.52
N LEU A 290 11.28 0.40 -21.54
CA LEU A 290 9.86 0.07 -21.64
C LEU A 290 8.94 1.29 -21.68
N TRP A 291 9.37 2.43 -21.13
CA TRP A 291 8.60 3.67 -21.23
C TRP A 291 8.86 4.37 -22.56
N ALA A 292 10.11 4.40 -23.01
CA ALA A 292 10.50 5.00 -24.27
C ALA A 292 9.88 4.28 -25.49
N GLY A 293 9.53 2.99 -25.37
CA GLY A 293 8.83 2.25 -26.41
C GLY A 293 7.32 2.49 -26.51
N LEU A 294 6.73 3.32 -25.65
CA LEU A 294 5.30 3.65 -25.62
C LEU A 294 4.96 5.04 -26.17
N SER A 295 5.98 5.84 -26.49
CA SER A 295 5.88 7.16 -27.13
C SER A 295 6.18 7.09 -28.62
#